data_AF-A0A356KPB1-F1
#
_entry.id   AF-A0A356KPB1-F1
#
_cell.length_a   1.000
_cell.length_b   1.000
_cell.length_c   1.000
_cell.angle_alpha   90.00
_cell.angle_beta   90.00
_cell.angle_gamma   90.00
#
_symmetry.space_group_name_H-M   'P 1'
#
loop_
_entity.id
_entity.type
_entity.pdbx_description
1 polymer ?
#
loop_
_entity_poly.entity_id
_entity_poly.type
_entity_poly.pdbx_seq_one_letter_code
_entity_poly.pdbx_strand_id
1 'polypeptide(L)'
;MTPPTLPPRDSLLRECAVAGCATTTHDAKPYCVDHVELTPYAHGLLEQLALQALEEERVAREGSSAVDLEGLTARSLLQQLELGPLSLARLARKLFLSQEVALCYTLALQEAGRVTSSSSREGRPLLALTGVRP
;
A
#
# COMPACT_ATOMS: atom_id res chain seq x y z
N MET A 1 -5.04 -47.00 17.31
CA MET A 1 -4.80 -45.56 17.06
C MET A 1 -6.14 -44.94 16.74
N THR A 2 -6.75 -44.25 17.69
CA THR A 2 -8.06 -43.59 17.54
C THR A 2 -7.87 -42.27 16.77
N PRO A 3 -8.70 -41.96 15.75
CA PRO A 3 -8.60 -40.69 15.05
C PRO A 3 -8.96 -39.53 15.98
N PRO A 4 -8.34 -38.35 15.84
CA PRO A 4 -8.69 -37.18 16.62
C PRO A 4 -10.14 -36.77 16.33
N THR A 5 -10.95 -36.71 17.38
CA THR A 5 -12.32 -36.22 17.32
C THR A 5 -12.28 -34.71 17.10
N LEU A 6 -12.65 -34.26 15.91
CA LEU A 6 -12.82 -32.83 15.61
C LEU A 6 -13.92 -32.27 16.53
N PRO A 7 -13.72 -31.12 17.18
CA PRO A 7 -14.77 -30.49 17.97
C PRO A 7 -15.98 -30.18 17.08
N PRO A 8 -17.22 -30.23 17.63
CA PRO A 8 -18.41 -29.92 16.86
C PRO A 8 -18.31 -28.48 16.32
N ARG A 9 -18.67 -28.29 15.04
CA ARG A 9 -18.57 -27.01 14.30
C ARG A 9 -19.20 -25.82 15.04
N ASP A 10 -20.16 -26.08 15.92
CA ASP A 10 -20.85 -25.07 16.71
C ASP A 10 -20.00 -24.44 17.82
N SER A 11 -18.89 -25.06 18.21
CA SER A 11 -18.03 -24.59 19.33
C SER A 11 -17.20 -23.34 19.03
N LEU A 12 -17.25 -22.84 17.79
CA LEU A 12 -16.48 -21.68 17.31
C LEU A 12 -17.37 -20.53 16.83
N LEU A 13 -18.69 -20.65 17.03
CA LEU A 13 -19.63 -19.60 16.72
C LEU A 13 -19.61 -18.54 17.83
N ARG A 14 -19.40 -17.27 17.46
CA ARG A 14 -19.57 -16.13 18.35
C ARG A 14 -20.58 -15.16 17.77
N GLU A 15 -21.23 -14.38 18.61
CA GLU A 15 -22.00 -13.24 18.13
C GLU A 15 -21.05 -12.09 17.80
N CYS A 16 -21.40 -11.29 16.79
CA CYS A 16 -20.65 -10.09 16.47
C CYS A 16 -20.62 -9.16 17.69
N ALA A 17 -19.44 -8.60 18.02
CA ALA A 17 -19.26 -7.72 19.16
C ALA A 17 -19.94 -6.33 19.04
N VAL A 18 -20.58 -6.03 17.90
CA VAL A 18 -21.26 -4.75 17.67
C VAL A 18 -22.64 -4.76 18.31
N ALA A 19 -22.92 -3.76 19.16
CA ALA A 19 -24.22 -3.62 19.81
C ALA A 19 -25.34 -3.52 18.75
N GLY A 20 -26.30 -4.44 18.83
CA GLY A 20 -27.43 -4.52 17.88
C GLY A 20 -27.17 -5.38 16.64
N CYS A 21 -25.99 -5.98 16.49
CA CYS A 21 -25.73 -6.94 15.43
C CYS A 21 -26.00 -8.37 15.92
N ALA A 22 -27.00 -9.04 15.33
CA ALA A 22 -27.36 -10.43 15.65
C ALA A 22 -26.63 -11.47 14.78
N THR A 23 -25.65 -11.05 13.97
CA THR A 23 -24.97 -11.93 13.03
C THR A 23 -23.94 -12.80 13.75
N THR A 24 -24.03 -14.12 13.53
CA THR A 24 -23.04 -15.08 14.03
C THR A 24 -21.77 -15.03 13.17
N THR A 25 -20.62 -15.02 13.85
CA THR A 25 -19.30 -15.12 13.26
C THR A 25 -18.79 -16.55 13.37
N HIS A 26 -18.02 -16.96 12.36
CA HIS A 26 -17.33 -18.27 12.35
C HIS A 26 -15.88 -18.11 12.80
N ASP A 27 -15.27 -19.24 13.20
CA ASP A 27 -13.85 -19.32 13.58
C ASP A 27 -13.45 -18.38 14.72
N ALA A 28 -14.36 -18.14 15.67
CA ALA A 28 -14.17 -17.24 16.82
C ALA A 28 -13.82 -15.78 16.45
N LYS A 29 -14.13 -15.34 15.22
CA LYS A 29 -13.92 -13.95 14.79
C LYS A 29 -14.77 -12.99 15.63
N PRO A 30 -14.23 -11.85 16.10
CA PRO A 30 -14.99 -10.91 16.93
C PRO A 30 -16.05 -10.09 16.16
N TYR A 31 -15.90 -9.97 14.83
CA TYR A 31 -16.79 -9.17 13.98
C TYR A 31 -17.26 -9.98 12.77
N CYS A 32 -18.51 -9.74 12.32
CA CYS A 32 -19.04 -10.31 11.08
C CYS A 32 -18.45 -9.60 9.86
N VAL A 33 -18.76 -10.10 8.65
CA VAL A 33 -18.28 -9.52 7.39
C VAL A 33 -18.71 -8.06 7.24
N ASP A 34 -19.91 -7.72 7.72
CA ASP A 34 -20.46 -6.36 7.66
C ASP A 34 -19.77 -5.38 8.62
N HIS A 35 -19.05 -5.89 9.63
CA HIS A 35 -18.37 -5.08 10.66
C HIS A 35 -16.86 -5.34 10.69
N VAL A 36 -16.30 -5.94 9.64
CA VAL A 36 -14.88 -6.28 9.56
C VAL A 36 -13.98 -5.06 9.69
N GLU A 37 -14.46 -3.88 9.30
CA GLU A 37 -13.79 -2.59 9.42
C GLU A 37 -13.51 -2.17 10.87
N LEU A 38 -14.28 -2.69 11.83
CA LEU A 38 -14.09 -2.42 13.25
C LEU A 38 -13.01 -3.32 13.89
N THR A 39 -12.45 -4.26 13.11
CA THR A 39 -11.28 -5.01 13.58
C THR A 39 -10.09 -4.05 13.73
N PRO A 40 -9.24 -4.22 14.77
CA PRO A 40 -8.06 -3.37 14.95
C PRO A 40 -7.15 -3.33 13.70
N TYR A 41 -7.06 -4.46 13.00
CA TYR A 41 -6.30 -4.56 11.76
C TYR A 41 -6.92 -3.72 10.63
N ALA A 42 -8.23 -3.87 10.37
CA ALA A 42 -8.89 -3.10 9.32
C ALA A 42 -8.88 -1.60 9.64
N HIS A 43 -9.05 -1.22 10.91
CA HIS A 43 -8.96 0.17 11.33
C HIS A 43 -7.58 0.77 11.07
N GLY A 44 -6.50 0.06 11.44
CA GLY A 44 -5.14 0.50 11.14
C GLY A 44 -4.87 0.61 9.63
N LEU A 45 -5.42 -0.31 8.83
CA LEU A 45 -5.32 -0.22 7.37
C LEU A 45 -6.07 0.99 6.80
N LEU A 46 -7.28 1.27 7.29
CA LEU A 46 -8.06 2.44 6.88
C LEU A 46 -7.34 3.76 7.24
N GLU A 47 -6.72 3.82 8.41
CA GLU A 47 -5.92 4.97 8.83
C GLU A 47 -4.71 5.18 7.91
N GLN A 48 -4.00 4.10 7.56
CA GLN A 48 -2.89 4.16 6.60
C GLN A 48 -3.34 4.65 5.22
N LEU A 49 -4.49 4.18 4.72
CA LEU A 49 -5.06 4.63 3.45
C LEU A 49 -5.46 6.11 3.51
N ALA A 50 -6.03 6.57 4.63
CA ALA A 50 -6.37 7.97 4.83
C ALA A 50 -5.14 8.87 4.84
N LEU A 51 -4.08 8.46 5.55
CA LEU A 51 -2.80 9.19 5.56
C LEU A 51 -2.17 9.25 4.17
N GLN A 52 -2.21 8.15 3.41
CA GLN A 52 -1.73 8.12 2.04
C GLN A 52 -2.53 9.07 1.13
N ALA A 53 -3.86 9.10 1.26
CA ALA A 53 -4.71 10.00 0.49
C ALA A 53 -4.40 11.48 0.78
N LEU A 54 -4.22 11.84 2.05
CA LEU A 54 -3.84 13.21 2.44
C LEU A 54 -2.46 13.60 1.91
N GLU A 55 -1.50 12.67 1.93
CA GLU A 55 -0.17 12.89 1.35
C GLU A 55 -0.27 13.10 -0.17
N GLU A 56 -1.04 12.27 -0.87
CA GLU A 56 -1.27 12.39 -2.30
C GLU A 56 -1.92 13.74 -2.66
N GLU A 57 -2.97 14.15 -1.96
CA GLU A 57 -3.63 15.45 -2.17
C GLU A 57 -2.66 16.62 -1.95
N ARG A 58 -1.84 16.55 -0.91
CA ARG A 58 -0.84 17.58 -0.61
C ARG A 58 0.20 17.68 -1.72
N VAL A 59 0.75 16.55 -2.16
CA VAL A 59 1.73 16.50 -3.27
C VAL A 59 1.10 16.95 -4.59
N ALA A 60 -0.16 16.59 -4.86
CA ALA A 60 -0.87 17.04 -6.05
C ALA A 60 -1.03 18.58 -6.09
N ARG A 61 -1.28 19.19 -4.92
CA ARG A 61 -1.47 20.65 -4.80
C ARG A 61 -0.16 21.44 -4.81
N GLU A 62 0.85 20.94 -4.10
CA GLU A 62 2.08 21.69 -3.80
C GLU A 62 3.28 21.24 -4.65
N GLY A 63 3.16 20.11 -5.36
CA GLY A 63 4.16 19.58 -6.26
C GLY A 63 5.28 18.79 -5.57
N SER A 64 6.44 18.68 -6.23
CA SER A 64 7.58 17.88 -5.77
C SER A 64 8.18 18.35 -4.44
N SER A 65 8.10 19.63 -4.11
CA SER A 65 8.64 20.19 -2.86
C SER A 65 7.87 19.71 -1.62
N ALA A 66 6.63 19.28 -1.79
CA ALA A 66 5.84 18.69 -0.73
C ALA A 66 6.21 17.22 -0.47
N VAL A 67 6.91 16.53 -1.36
CA VAL A 67 7.17 15.10 -1.17
C VAL A 67 7.96 14.81 0.11
N ASP A 68 7.45 13.92 0.96
CA ASP A 68 8.22 13.37 2.08
C ASP A 68 9.10 12.23 1.57
N LEU A 69 10.42 12.46 1.55
CA LEU A 69 11.41 11.49 1.06
C LEU A 69 11.59 10.28 1.98
N GLU A 70 11.11 10.35 3.22
CA GLU A 70 11.12 9.26 4.20
C GLU A 70 9.74 8.65 4.42
N GLY A 71 8.71 9.26 3.82
CA GLY A 71 7.33 8.81 3.84
C GLY A 71 7.15 7.40 3.27
N LEU A 72 6.04 6.76 3.64
CA LEU A 72 5.70 5.40 3.21
C LEU A 72 5.69 5.29 1.68
N THR A 73 5.11 6.27 1.00
CA THR A 73 5.00 6.32 -0.46
C THR A 73 6.38 6.35 -1.14
N ALA A 74 7.29 7.22 -0.66
CA ALA A 74 8.66 7.29 -1.18
C ALA A 74 9.43 5.99 -0.94
N ARG A 75 9.29 5.39 0.25
CA ARG A 75 9.93 4.10 0.58
C ARG A 75 9.41 2.96 -0.30
N SER A 76 8.09 2.87 -0.51
CA SER A 76 7.50 1.88 -1.41
C SER A 76 7.96 2.06 -2.85
N LEU A 77 8.11 3.30 -3.32
CA LEU A 77 8.64 3.60 -4.64
C LEU A 77 10.08 3.08 -4.80
N LEU A 78 10.96 3.42 -3.85
CA LEU A 78 12.34 2.93 -3.85
C LEU A 78 12.40 1.40 -3.84
N GLN A 79 11.60 0.76 -2.99
CA GLN A 79 11.51 -0.71 -2.93
C GLN A 79 11.05 -1.33 -4.26
N GLN A 80 10.12 -0.70 -5.00
CA GLN A 80 9.76 -1.19 -6.33
C GLN A 80 10.91 -1.06 -7.34
N LEU A 81 11.75 -0.03 -7.21
CA LEU A 81 12.92 0.18 -8.07
C LEU A 81 14.10 -0.74 -7.70
N GLU A 82 14.19 -1.23 -6.46
CA GLU A 82 15.13 -2.28 -6.06
C GLU A 82 14.93 -3.57 -6.87
N LEU A 83 13.68 -3.86 -7.26
CA LEU A 83 13.34 -5.02 -8.09
C LEU A 83 13.74 -4.84 -9.56
N GLY A 84 14.11 -3.63 -9.97
CA GLY A 84 14.60 -3.30 -11.30
C GLY A 84 14.01 -2.01 -11.88
N PRO A 85 14.54 -1.55 -13.03
CA PRO A 85 14.10 -0.30 -13.63
C PRO A 85 12.63 -0.34 -14.07
N LEU A 86 11.89 0.74 -13.82
CA LEU A 86 10.47 0.85 -14.17
C LEU A 86 10.19 2.16 -14.89
N SER A 87 9.26 2.15 -15.84
CA SER A 87 8.73 3.40 -16.40
C SER A 87 7.80 4.08 -15.38
N LEU A 88 7.70 5.40 -15.47
CA LEU A 88 6.81 6.21 -14.62
C LEU A 88 5.36 5.66 -14.61
N ALA A 89 4.79 5.39 -15.78
CA ALA A 89 3.44 4.86 -15.90
C ALA A 89 3.26 3.45 -15.30
N ARG A 90 4.32 2.64 -15.23
CA ARG A 90 4.27 1.34 -14.56
C ARG A 90 4.39 1.48 -13.05
N LEU A 91 5.22 2.42 -12.60
CA LEU A 91 5.40 2.76 -11.18
C LEU A 91 4.11 3.33 -10.58
N ALA A 92 3.50 4.31 -11.24
CA ALA A 92 2.23 4.91 -10.85
C ALA A 92 1.12 3.86 -10.66
N ARG A 93 0.95 2.96 -11.64
CA ARG A 93 -0.02 1.86 -11.55
C ARG A 93 0.27 0.85 -10.42
N LYS A 94 1.53 0.56 -10.15
CA LYS A 94 1.93 -0.36 -9.07
C LYS A 94 1.66 0.20 -7.68
N LEU A 95 1.77 1.52 -7.53
CA LEU A 95 1.58 2.22 -6.26
C LEU A 95 0.19 2.86 -6.13
N PHE A 96 -0.69 2.63 -7.11
CA PHE A 96 -2.03 3.24 -7.19
C PHE A 96 -2.02 4.77 -7.11
N LEU A 97 -0.98 5.41 -7.64
CA LEU A 97 -0.83 6.87 -7.69
C LEU A 97 -1.29 7.43 -9.04
N SER A 98 -1.76 8.67 -9.06
CA SER A 98 -1.87 9.43 -10.31
C SER A 98 -0.50 9.63 -10.98
N GLN A 99 -0.47 9.81 -12.31
CA GLN A 99 0.80 10.02 -13.02
C GLN A 99 1.48 11.33 -12.61
N GLU A 100 0.70 12.37 -12.31
CA GLU A 100 1.20 13.67 -11.86
C GLU A 100 1.89 13.58 -10.50
N VAL A 101 1.28 12.88 -9.54
CA VAL A 101 1.86 12.66 -8.22
C VAL A 101 3.10 11.79 -8.33
N ALA A 102 3.03 10.69 -9.08
CA ALA A 102 4.20 9.83 -9.32
C ALA A 102 5.36 10.64 -9.93
N LEU A 103 5.08 11.55 -10.86
CA LEU A 103 6.09 12.44 -11.43
C LEU A 103 6.72 13.31 -10.34
N CYS A 104 5.92 13.95 -9.49
CA CYS A 104 6.40 14.77 -8.37
C CYS A 104 7.34 13.99 -7.44
N TYR A 105 6.96 12.76 -7.06
CA TYR A 105 7.83 11.88 -6.26
C TYR A 105 9.15 11.57 -6.97
N THR A 106 9.09 11.25 -8.26
CA THR A 106 10.30 10.91 -9.01
C THR A 106 11.25 12.10 -9.15
N LEU A 107 10.73 13.30 -9.38
CA LEU A 107 11.53 14.52 -9.43
C LEU A 107 12.19 14.80 -8.07
N ALA A 108 11.43 14.76 -6.97
CA ALA A 108 11.96 14.96 -5.63
C ALA A 108 13.06 13.94 -5.27
N LEU A 109 12.85 12.66 -5.64
CA LEU A 109 13.85 11.60 -5.42
C LEU A 109 15.08 11.73 -6.33
N GLN A 110 14.93 12.27 -7.53
CA GLN A 110 16.05 12.57 -8.43
C GLN A 110 16.88 13.75 -7.92
N GLU A 111 16.23 14.82 -7.47
CA GLU A 111 16.88 15.98 -6.83
C GLU A 111 17.65 15.56 -5.57
N ALA A 112 17.09 14.63 -4.80
CA ALA A 112 17.75 14.02 -3.64
C ALA A 112 18.85 12.99 -4.00
N GLY A 113 19.09 12.74 -5.30
CA GLY A 113 20.10 11.81 -5.78
C GLY A 113 19.81 10.33 -5.50
N ARG A 114 18.56 9.95 -5.18
CA ARG A 114 18.16 8.56 -4.88
C ARG A 114 17.74 7.77 -6.10
N VAL A 115 17.21 8.46 -7.11
CA VAL A 115 16.73 7.87 -8.37
C VAL A 115 17.41 8.56 -9.56
N THR A 116 17.62 7.81 -10.63
CA THR A 116 18.09 8.33 -11.93
C THR A 116 17.14 7.91 -13.05
N SER A 117 17.07 8.74 -14.10
CA SER A 117 16.33 8.41 -15.31
C SER A 117 17.29 7.98 -16.42
N SER A 118 17.00 6.87 -17.06
CA SER A 118 17.70 6.38 -18.26
C SER A 118 16.69 6.13 -19.38
N SER A 119 17.18 5.85 -20.58
CA SER A 119 16.35 5.43 -21.71
C SER A 119 16.47 3.92 -21.91
N SER A 120 15.35 3.24 -22.16
CA SER A 120 15.35 1.86 -22.62
C SER A 120 15.98 1.74 -24.02
N ARG A 121 16.21 0.50 -24.47
CA ARG A 121 16.65 0.22 -25.86
C ARG A 121 15.69 0.76 -26.92
N GLU A 122 14.41 0.94 -26.55
CA GLU A 122 13.35 1.49 -27.40
C GLU A 122 13.17 3.01 -27.20
N GLY A 123 14.07 3.67 -26.47
CA GLY A 123 14.03 5.11 -26.20
C GLY A 123 13.01 5.56 -25.15
N ARG A 124 12.39 4.63 -24.41
CA ARG A 124 11.39 4.98 -23.38
C ARG A 124 12.06 5.35 -22.07
N PRO A 125 11.59 6.39 -21.35
CA PRO A 125 12.17 6.75 -20.05
C PRO A 125 11.93 5.65 -19.01
N LEU A 126 12.99 5.26 -18.34
CA LEU A 126 13.02 4.32 -17.23
C LEU A 126 13.64 5.00 -16.01
N LEU A 127 13.14 4.65 -14.84
CA LEU A 127 13.62 5.09 -13.54
C LEU A 127 14.34 3.92 -12.89
N ALA A 128 15.48 4.19 -12.27
CA ALA A 128 16.27 3.22 -11.53
C ALA A 128 16.89 3.88 -10.28
N LEU A 129 17.22 3.09 -9.27
CA LEU A 129 17.97 3.60 -8.13
C LEU A 129 19.35 4.10 -8.57
N THR A 130 19.80 5.21 -7.98
CA THR A 130 21.14 5.74 -8.24
C THR A 130 22.20 4.71 -7.84
N GLY A 131 23.15 4.44 -8.73
CA GLY A 131 24.22 3.47 -8.49
C GLY A 131 23.88 2.02 -8.85
N VAL A 132 22.61 1.71 -9.10
CA VAL A 132 22.20 0.42 -9.67
C VAL A 132 22.31 0.54 -11.19
N ARG A 133 23.39 0.02 -11.77
CA ARG A 133 23.51 -0.06 -13.23
C ARG A 133 22.45 -1.05 -13.77
N PRO A 134 21.73 -0.69 -14.85
CA PRO A 134 20.76 -1.58 -15.48
C PRO A 134 21.41 -2.78 -16.15
#